data_AF-A0A1A8PSY1-F1
#
_entry.id   AF-A0A1A8PSY1-F1
#
_cell.length_a   1.000
_cell.length_b   1.000
_cell.length_c   1.000
_cell.angle_alpha   90.00
_cell.angle_beta   90.00
_cell.angle_gamma   90.00
#
_symmetry.space_group_name_H-M   'P 1'
#
loop_
_entity.id
_entity.type
_entity.pdbx_description
1 polymer ?
#
loop_
_entity_poly.entity_id
_entity_poly.type
_entity_poly.pdbx_seq_one_letter_code
_entity_poly.pdbx_strand_id
1 'polypeptide(L)'
;FGAASSPGCANFGMKHLARRNEKDYPLAASFIHKNFYVDDGLLSVETDKKAKQLVCEALKLCAKGKLHLHKFVCNNKEVMSVIPESERAGNTTDVNMNYSEVPMKSVLGVKWNVEADVFTFSGALKERPATRRGILATVASVYDPLGFLSPYTLIGKQVLREMCKSE
;
A
#
# COMPACT_ATOMS: atom_id res chain seq x y z
N PHE A 1 5.12 -4.37 -20.36
CA PHE A 1 5.19 -3.30 -19.35
C PHE A 1 5.83 -2.06 -19.96
N GLY A 2 5.46 -0.86 -19.51
CA GLY A 2 6.10 0.40 -19.94
C GLY A 2 5.28 1.29 -20.89
N ALA A 3 4.13 0.85 -21.36
CA ALA A 3 3.20 1.73 -22.08
C ALA A 3 2.39 2.58 -21.08
N ALA A 4 2.26 3.89 -21.34
CA ALA A 4 1.50 4.82 -20.49
C ALA A 4 0.03 4.42 -20.33
N SER A 5 -0.55 3.73 -21.32
CA SER A 5 -1.93 3.23 -21.30
C SER A 5 -2.10 1.91 -20.53
N SER A 6 -1.01 1.20 -20.21
CA SER A 6 -1.06 -0.14 -19.61
C SER A 6 -1.83 -0.17 -18.28
N PRO A 7 -1.62 0.77 -17.34
CA PRO A 7 -2.39 0.81 -16.08
C PRO A 7 -3.88 1.02 -16.32
N GLY A 8 -4.25 1.85 -17.30
CA GLY A 8 -5.64 2.13 -17.66
C GLY A 8 -6.35 0.89 -18.21
N CYS A 9 -5.71 0.18 -19.15
CA CYS A 9 -6.25 -1.04 -19.73
C CYS A 9 -6.39 -2.16 -18.69
N ALA A 10 -5.39 -2.35 -17.82
CA ALA A 10 -5.44 -3.36 -16.76
C ALA A 10 -6.57 -3.08 -15.76
N ASN A 11 -6.67 -1.82 -15.28
CA ASN A 11 -7.74 -1.39 -14.40
C ASN A 11 -9.12 -1.53 -15.04
N PHE A 12 -9.26 -1.20 -16.33
CA PHE A 12 -10.52 -1.37 -17.04
C PHE A 12 -10.91 -2.86 -17.11
N GLY A 13 -9.98 -3.75 -17.47
CA GLY A 13 -10.23 -5.18 -17.54
C GLY A 13 -10.65 -5.76 -16.19
N MET A 14 -9.95 -5.40 -15.12
CA MET A 14 -10.27 -5.84 -13.76
C MET A 14 -11.63 -5.32 -13.29
N LYS A 15 -11.94 -4.04 -13.52
CA LYS A 15 -13.25 -3.44 -13.20
C LYS A 15 -14.38 -4.02 -14.05
N HIS A 16 -14.13 -4.35 -15.31
CA HIS A 16 -15.12 -4.99 -16.17
C HIS A 16 -15.46 -6.41 -15.69
N LEU A 17 -14.45 -7.19 -15.29
CA LEU A 17 -14.63 -8.51 -14.69
C LEU A 17 -15.46 -8.41 -13.40
N ALA A 18 -15.13 -7.46 -12.53
CA ALA A 18 -15.88 -7.20 -11.30
C ALA A 18 -17.36 -6.90 -11.57
N ARG A 19 -17.69 -6.02 -12.52
CA ARG A 19 -19.09 -5.70 -12.90
C ARG A 19 -19.86 -6.92 -13.37
N ARG A 20 -19.24 -7.78 -14.20
CA ARG A 20 -19.92 -8.97 -14.74
C ARG A 20 -20.20 -10.03 -13.68
N ASN A 21 -19.48 -10.01 -12.57
CA ASN A 21 -19.61 -11.00 -11.51
C ASN A 21 -20.09 -10.41 -10.17
N GLU A 22 -20.62 -9.18 -10.18
CA GLU A 22 -21.09 -8.48 -8.99
C GLU A 22 -22.21 -9.22 -8.26
N LYS A 23 -23.09 -9.92 -8.99
CA LYS A 23 -24.16 -10.72 -8.38
C LYS A 23 -23.64 -11.95 -7.62
N ASP A 24 -22.58 -12.57 -8.13
CA ASP A 24 -22.00 -13.79 -7.54
C ASP A 24 -21.01 -13.45 -6.41
N TYR A 25 -20.31 -12.32 -6.53
CA TYR A 25 -19.20 -11.90 -5.67
C TYR A 25 -19.28 -10.40 -5.32
N PRO A 26 -20.31 -9.97 -4.57
CA PRO A 26 -20.58 -8.56 -4.32
C PRO A 26 -19.48 -7.86 -3.52
N LEU A 27 -18.84 -8.55 -2.55
CA LEU A 27 -17.78 -7.95 -1.73
C LEU A 27 -16.53 -7.74 -2.56
N ALA A 28 -16.12 -8.75 -3.32
CA ALA A 28 -14.96 -8.65 -4.20
C ALA A 28 -15.15 -7.63 -5.32
N ALA A 29 -16.35 -7.56 -5.92
CA ALA A 29 -16.65 -6.56 -6.95
C ALA A 29 -16.56 -5.13 -6.40
N SER A 30 -17.14 -4.87 -5.22
CA SER A 30 -17.01 -3.56 -4.56
C SER A 30 -15.55 -3.23 -4.22
N PHE A 31 -14.80 -4.20 -3.71
CA PHE A 31 -13.37 -4.05 -3.40
C PHE A 31 -12.55 -3.68 -4.66
N ILE A 32 -12.69 -4.44 -5.75
CA ILE A 32 -11.99 -4.16 -7.01
C ILE A 32 -12.34 -2.77 -7.56
N HIS A 33 -13.59 -2.33 -7.40
CA HIS A 33 -14.00 -1.03 -7.90
C HIS A 33 -13.46 0.17 -7.12
N LYS A 34 -13.42 0.06 -5.79
CA LYS A 34 -13.22 1.20 -4.89
C LYS A 34 -11.84 1.23 -4.24
N ASN A 35 -11.17 0.09 -4.13
CA ASN A 35 -10.03 -0.09 -3.22
C ASN A 35 -8.73 -0.50 -3.91
N PHE A 36 -8.71 -0.52 -5.25
CA PHE A 36 -7.49 -0.73 -6.03
C PHE A 36 -6.88 0.58 -6.49
N TYR A 37 -5.59 0.74 -6.23
CA TYR A 37 -4.74 1.74 -6.84
C TYR A 37 -3.77 1.05 -7.80
N VAL A 38 -4.07 1.14 -9.11
CA VAL A 38 -3.34 0.41 -10.15
C VAL A 38 -3.37 -1.10 -9.86
N ASP A 39 -2.27 -1.69 -9.42
CA ASP A 39 -2.10 -3.11 -9.12
C ASP A 39 -2.25 -3.45 -7.63
N ASP A 40 -2.23 -2.45 -6.75
CA ASP A 40 -2.32 -2.66 -5.30
C ASP A 40 -3.76 -2.49 -4.78
N GLY A 41 -4.28 -3.51 -4.09
CA GLY A 41 -5.57 -3.48 -3.41
C GLY A 41 -5.42 -3.31 -1.90
N LEU A 42 -6.09 -2.33 -1.30
CA LEU A 42 -6.07 -2.09 0.14
C LEU A 42 -7.45 -1.77 0.70
N LEU A 43 -7.87 -2.53 1.71
CA LEU A 43 -9.14 -2.32 2.42
C LEU A 43 -9.02 -2.78 3.86
N SER A 44 -9.66 -2.04 4.77
CA SER A 44 -9.93 -2.45 6.14
C SER A 44 -11.40 -2.83 6.28
N VAL A 45 -11.69 -3.87 7.08
CA VAL A 45 -13.05 -4.36 7.34
C VAL A 45 -13.23 -4.63 8.83
N GLU A 46 -14.47 -4.51 9.29
CA GLU A 46 -14.81 -4.55 10.72
C GLU A 46 -14.67 -5.94 11.38
N THR A 47 -14.68 -7.03 10.59
CA THR A 47 -14.68 -8.39 11.14
C THR A 47 -13.85 -9.37 10.32
N ASP A 48 -13.24 -10.33 11.03
CA ASP A 48 -12.45 -11.41 10.43
C ASP A 48 -13.27 -12.28 9.48
N LYS A 49 -14.55 -12.51 9.80
CA LYS A 49 -15.47 -13.26 8.94
C LYS A 49 -15.65 -12.57 7.58
N LYS A 50 -15.84 -11.24 7.59
CA LYS A 50 -15.97 -10.44 6.37
C LYS A 50 -14.65 -10.39 5.60
N ALA A 51 -13.51 -10.33 6.29
CA ALA A 51 -12.19 -10.39 5.66
C ALA A 51 -11.95 -11.74 4.97
N LYS A 52 -12.19 -12.86 5.66
CA LYS A 52 -12.07 -14.22 5.12
C LYS A 52 -12.98 -14.40 3.89
N GLN A 53 -14.24 -13.96 3.98
CA GLN A 53 -15.17 -14.01 2.85
C GLN A 53 -14.68 -13.18 1.66
N LEU A 54 -14.24 -11.94 1.90
CA LEU A 54 -13.72 -11.06 0.86
C LEU A 54 -12.53 -11.68 0.12
N VAL A 55 -11.56 -12.25 0.84
CA VAL A 55 -10.40 -12.89 0.22
C VAL A 55 -10.83 -14.07 -0.65
N CYS A 56 -11.72 -14.93 -0.14
CA CYS A 56 -12.24 -16.05 -0.92
C CYS A 56 -13.00 -15.60 -2.18
N GLU A 57 -13.84 -14.57 -2.08
CA GLU A 57 -14.56 -14.01 -3.23
C GLU A 57 -13.58 -13.40 -4.24
N ALA A 58 -12.58 -12.65 -3.77
CA ALA A 58 -11.61 -11.96 -4.63
C ALA A 58 -10.76 -12.95 -5.43
N LEU A 59 -10.25 -14.00 -4.78
CA LEU A 59 -9.51 -15.08 -5.46
C LEU A 59 -10.37 -15.77 -6.53
N LYS A 60 -11.62 -16.11 -6.21
CA LYS A 60 -12.54 -16.76 -7.17
C LYS A 60 -12.91 -15.84 -8.33
N LEU A 61 -13.21 -14.57 -8.06
CA LEU A 61 -13.55 -13.59 -9.08
C LEU A 61 -12.38 -13.39 -10.04
N CYS A 62 -11.17 -13.15 -9.53
CA CYS A 62 -9.98 -12.96 -10.36
C CYS A 62 -9.62 -14.21 -11.16
N ALA A 63 -9.78 -15.41 -10.59
CA ALA A 63 -9.59 -16.67 -11.31
C ALA A 63 -10.50 -16.82 -12.54
N LYS A 64 -11.76 -16.33 -12.50
CA LYS A 64 -12.64 -16.31 -13.69
C LYS A 64 -12.06 -15.50 -14.84
N GLY A 65 -11.28 -14.46 -14.55
CA GLY A 65 -10.58 -13.63 -15.53
C GLY A 65 -9.15 -14.08 -15.84
N LYS A 66 -8.70 -15.24 -15.33
CA LYS A 66 -7.30 -15.69 -15.36
C LYS A 66 -6.33 -14.65 -14.76
N LEU A 67 -6.82 -13.83 -13.82
CA LEU A 67 -6.01 -12.90 -13.05
C LEU A 67 -5.59 -13.57 -11.75
N HIS A 68 -4.33 -13.41 -11.39
CA HIS A 68 -3.76 -13.99 -10.19
C HIS A 68 -3.54 -12.90 -9.15
N LEU A 69 -4.42 -12.83 -8.13
CA LEU A 69 -4.17 -12.03 -6.95
C LEU A 69 -3.20 -12.79 -6.06
N HIS A 70 -2.09 -12.16 -5.71
CA HIS A 70 -1.03 -12.73 -4.90
C HIS A 70 -0.53 -11.70 -3.87
N LYS A 71 0.46 -12.07 -3.06
CA LYS A 71 1.11 -11.19 -2.08
C LYS A 71 0.16 -10.63 -1.00
N PHE A 72 -0.80 -11.44 -0.56
CA PHE A 72 -1.71 -11.06 0.52
C PHE A 72 -0.97 -10.80 1.84
N VAL A 73 -1.49 -9.82 2.58
CA VAL A 73 -1.01 -9.38 3.89
C VAL A 73 -2.20 -8.94 4.72
N CYS A 74 -2.24 -9.35 5.97
CA CYS A 74 -3.26 -8.93 6.94
C CYS A 74 -2.64 -8.91 8.33
N ASN A 75 -3.10 -7.97 9.18
CA ASN A 75 -2.74 -7.87 10.59
C ASN A 75 -3.36 -9.01 11.44
N ASN A 76 -4.36 -9.72 10.92
CA ASN A 76 -5.00 -10.83 11.60
C ASN A 76 -4.50 -12.21 11.11
N LYS A 77 -3.93 -12.99 12.04
CA LYS A 77 -3.38 -14.33 11.78
C LYS A 77 -4.43 -15.36 11.33
N GLU A 78 -5.67 -15.27 11.84
CA GLU A 78 -6.73 -16.16 11.41
C GLU A 78 -7.21 -15.89 9.98
N VAL A 79 -7.18 -14.63 9.55
CA VAL A 79 -7.47 -14.28 8.15
C VAL A 79 -6.32 -14.76 7.26
N MET A 80 -5.08 -14.65 7.71
CA MET A 80 -3.93 -15.18 6.95
C MET A 80 -3.97 -16.70 6.80
N SER A 81 -4.52 -17.45 7.76
CA SER A 81 -4.53 -18.92 7.72
C SER A 81 -5.40 -19.49 6.60
N VAL A 82 -6.45 -18.79 6.17
CA VAL A 82 -7.31 -19.22 5.05
C VAL A 82 -6.70 -18.94 3.68
N ILE A 83 -5.62 -18.15 3.61
CA ILE A 83 -4.94 -17.79 2.37
C ILE A 83 -3.87 -18.84 2.08
N PRO A 84 -3.82 -19.43 0.87
CA PRO A 84 -2.76 -20.38 0.51
C PRO A 84 -1.37 -19.74 0.66
N GLU A 85 -0.37 -20.51 1.10
CA GLU A 85 0.98 -19.98 1.34
C GLU A 85 1.63 -19.38 0.08
N SER A 86 1.33 -19.95 -1.10
CA SER A 86 1.77 -19.42 -2.40
C SER A 86 1.27 -17.99 -2.67
N GLU A 87 0.14 -17.62 -2.07
CA GLU A 87 -0.51 -16.32 -2.26
C GLU A 87 -0.12 -15.31 -1.20
N ARG A 88 0.53 -15.74 -0.12
CA ARG A 88 1.01 -14.83 0.92
C ARG A 88 2.25 -14.10 0.40
N ALA A 89 2.40 -12.83 0.74
CA ALA A 89 3.62 -12.12 0.38
C ALA A 89 4.83 -12.76 1.08
N GLY A 90 5.84 -13.19 0.29
CA GLY A 90 7.06 -13.82 0.77
C GLY A 90 7.67 -13.09 1.98
N ASN A 91 8.16 -13.88 2.95
CA ASN A 91 8.55 -13.54 4.32
C ASN A 91 7.42 -13.55 5.36
N THR A 92 6.49 -14.51 5.27
CA THR A 92 5.53 -14.79 6.39
C THR A 92 5.84 -16.09 7.15
N THR A 93 6.92 -16.80 6.79
CA THR A 93 7.32 -18.07 7.43
C THR A 93 8.46 -17.94 8.44
N ASP A 94 9.13 -16.79 8.53
CA ASP A 94 10.00 -16.48 9.67
C ASP A 94 9.33 -15.42 10.54
N VAL A 95 8.34 -15.88 11.31
CA VAL A 95 7.95 -15.23 12.56
C VAL A 95 9.10 -15.47 13.55
N ASN A 96 10.28 -14.93 13.26
CA ASN A 96 11.35 -14.89 14.23
C ASN A 96 11.08 -13.67 15.10
N MET A 97 10.40 -13.91 16.22
CA MET A 97 10.24 -12.98 17.34
C MET A 97 11.60 -12.72 17.99
N ASN A 98 12.56 -12.19 17.23
CA ASN A 98 13.82 -11.67 17.74
C ASN A 98 14.02 -10.28 17.16
N TYR A 99 14.03 -9.31 18.07
CA TYR A 99 14.25 -7.90 17.85
C TYR A 99 15.34 -7.62 16.79
N SER A 100 14.94 -7.16 15.59
CA SER A 100 15.68 -6.15 14.82
C SER A 100 14.97 -5.71 13.52
N GLU A 101 14.15 -6.54 12.88
CA GLU A 101 13.47 -6.15 11.64
C GLU A 101 12.01 -6.62 11.60
N VAL A 102 11.12 -5.74 12.07
CA VAL A 102 9.67 -5.88 11.87
C VAL A 102 9.40 -6.04 10.36
N PRO A 103 8.45 -6.89 9.92
CA PRO A 103 8.05 -6.98 8.52
C PRO A 103 7.39 -5.68 8.04
N MET A 104 8.22 -4.68 7.72
CA MET A 104 7.81 -3.40 7.17
C MET A 104 7.49 -3.60 5.70
N LYS A 105 6.20 -3.59 5.35
CA LYS A 105 5.77 -3.60 3.96
C LYS A 105 5.45 -2.17 3.51
N SER A 106 5.89 -1.81 2.31
CA SER A 106 5.50 -0.55 1.70
C SER A 106 4.12 -0.73 1.09
N VAL A 107 3.15 0.05 1.53
CA VAL A 107 1.80 0.12 0.97
C VAL A 107 1.65 1.51 0.37
N LEU A 108 1.48 1.60 -0.95
CA LEU A 108 1.36 2.87 -1.68
C LEU A 108 2.52 3.86 -1.41
N GLY A 109 3.70 3.33 -1.08
CA GLY A 109 4.92 4.10 -0.76
C GLY A 109 5.07 4.49 0.71
N VAL A 110 4.14 4.13 1.59
CA VAL A 110 4.24 4.34 3.05
C VAL A 110 4.57 3.01 3.74
N LYS A 111 5.46 3.01 4.74
CA LYS A 111 5.77 1.78 5.47
C LYS A 111 4.63 1.45 6.45
N TRP A 112 4.16 0.22 6.43
CA TRP A 112 3.17 -0.30 7.35
C TRP A 112 3.77 -1.42 8.18
N ASN A 113 3.69 -1.27 9.50
CA ASN A 113 3.93 -2.35 10.45
C ASN A 113 2.61 -3.10 10.62
N VAL A 114 2.56 -4.30 10.04
CA VAL A 114 1.37 -5.15 10.01
C VAL A 114 0.97 -5.65 11.39
N GLU A 115 1.95 -5.91 12.28
CA GLU A 115 1.67 -6.50 13.59
C GLU A 115 1.08 -5.47 14.56
N ALA A 116 1.66 -4.27 14.60
CA ALA A 116 1.16 -3.19 15.43
C ALA A 116 0.03 -2.37 14.78
N ASP A 117 -0.27 -2.66 13.50
CA ASP A 117 -1.22 -1.92 12.66
C ASP A 117 -0.98 -0.40 12.63
N VAL A 118 0.30 -0.01 12.46
CA VAL A 118 0.71 1.40 12.42
C VAL A 118 1.51 1.72 11.17
N PHE A 119 1.25 2.89 10.58
CA PHE A 119 2.15 3.46 9.59
C PHE A 119 3.42 3.95 10.28
N THR A 120 4.55 3.63 9.67
CA THR A 120 5.87 4.01 10.16
C THR A 120 6.60 4.82 9.10
N PHE A 121 7.49 5.69 9.56
CA PHE A 121 8.31 6.53 8.69
C PHE A 121 9.76 6.37 9.13
N SER A 122 10.62 5.86 8.25
CA SER A 122 12.04 5.78 8.55
C SER A 122 12.70 7.10 8.18
N GLY A 123 12.99 7.91 9.20
CA GLY A 123 13.57 9.24 9.09
C GLY A 123 15.10 9.26 9.03
N ALA A 124 15.75 8.39 8.25
CA ALA A 124 17.16 8.57 7.95
C ALA A 124 17.29 9.69 6.90
N LEU A 125 17.08 10.95 7.32
CA LEU A 125 17.40 12.10 6.51
C LEU A 125 18.90 12.05 6.25
N LYS A 126 19.29 11.73 5.02
CA LYS A 126 20.69 11.78 4.61
C LYS A 126 21.19 13.19 4.87
N GLU A 127 22.36 13.31 5.50
CA GLU A 127 23.04 14.60 5.58
C GLU A 127 23.28 15.13 4.17
N ARG A 128 22.91 16.40 3.95
CA ARG A 128 23.11 17.09 2.68
C ARG A 128 23.81 18.42 2.96
N PRO A 129 24.60 18.93 2.00
CA PRO A 129 25.24 20.23 2.14
C PRO A 129 24.21 21.32 2.49
N ALA A 130 24.56 22.24 3.38
CA ALA A 130 23.74 23.37 3.80
C ALA A 130 23.61 24.44 2.70
N THR A 131 23.05 24.03 1.56
CA THR A 131 22.75 24.86 0.38
C THR A 131 21.25 24.88 0.16
N ARG A 132 20.72 25.90 -0.53
CA ARG A 132 19.29 25.94 -0.92
C ARG A 132 18.85 24.63 -1.61
N ARG A 133 19.71 24.11 -2.50
CA ARG A 133 19.50 22.82 -3.19
C ARG A 133 19.49 21.65 -2.21
N GLY A 134 20.41 21.62 -1.25
CA GLY A 134 20.48 20.57 -0.23
C GLY A 134 19.23 20.53 0.65
N ILE A 135 18.79 21.68 1.14
CA ILE A 135 17.56 21.81 1.95
C ILE A 135 16.34 21.40 1.15
N LEU A 136 16.22 21.87 -0.11
CA LEU A 136 15.11 21.49 -1.00
C LEU A 136 15.06 19.98 -1.17
N ALA A 137 16.21 19.38 -1.42
CA ALA A 137 16.30 17.97 -1.69
C ALA A 137 16.02 17.13 -0.43
N THR A 138 16.35 17.63 0.78
CA THR A 138 15.97 17.00 2.06
C THR A 138 14.46 17.05 2.26
N VAL A 139 13.83 18.22 2.13
CA VAL A 139 12.38 18.39 2.29
C VAL A 139 11.60 17.56 1.27
N ALA A 140 12.04 17.59 0.00
CA ALA A 140 11.40 16.82 -1.08
C ALA A 140 11.63 15.31 -0.99
N SER A 141 12.59 14.84 -0.19
CA SER A 141 12.82 13.40 0.00
C SER A 141 11.86 12.74 0.97
N VAL A 142 11.09 13.53 1.73
CA VAL A 142 10.04 13.00 2.60
C VAL A 142 8.82 12.68 1.74
N TYR A 143 8.60 11.40 1.48
CA TYR A 143 7.40 10.92 0.81
C TYR A 143 6.25 10.80 1.82
N ASP A 144 5.28 11.71 1.72
CA ASP A 144 4.12 11.77 2.61
C ASP A 144 2.87 12.19 1.84
N PRO A 145 2.29 11.29 1.02
CA PRO A 145 1.14 11.60 0.18
C PRO A 145 -0.13 11.91 0.98
N LEU A 146 -0.22 11.42 2.21
CA LEU A 146 -1.38 11.59 3.10
C LEU A 146 -1.21 12.75 4.10
N GLY A 147 -0.02 13.33 4.17
CA GLY A 147 0.24 14.49 5.01
C GLY A 147 0.48 14.19 6.49
N PHE A 148 0.78 12.95 6.88
CA PHE A 148 1.03 12.56 8.27
C PHE A 148 2.23 13.28 8.90
N LEU A 149 3.25 13.57 8.09
CA LEU A 149 4.46 14.31 8.47
C LEU A 149 4.39 15.79 8.07
N SER A 150 3.22 16.30 7.69
CA SER A 150 3.02 17.71 7.31
C SER A 150 3.57 18.70 8.35
N PRO A 151 3.35 18.53 9.67
CA PRO A 151 3.90 19.46 10.66
C PRO A 151 5.43 19.58 10.60
N TYR A 152 6.13 18.47 10.34
CA TYR A 152 7.58 18.43 10.22
C TYR A 152 8.07 18.99 8.88
N THR A 153 7.42 18.59 7.78
CA THR A 153 7.81 19.06 6.44
C THR A 153 7.48 20.54 6.22
N LEU A 154 6.48 21.09 6.92
CA LEU A 154 6.11 22.50 6.88
C LEU A 154 7.25 23.40 7.33
N ILE A 155 7.94 23.06 8.42
CA ILE A 155 9.09 23.82 8.93
C ILE A 155 10.18 23.91 7.84
N GLY A 156 10.51 22.78 7.21
CA GLY A 156 11.47 22.77 6.11
C GLY A 156 11.02 23.60 4.90
N LYS A 157 9.73 23.57 4.56
CA LYS A 157 9.15 24.40 3.49
C LYS A 157 9.18 25.89 3.83
N GLN A 158 9.01 26.27 5.10
CA GLN A 158 9.12 27.67 5.55
C GLN A 158 10.56 28.17 5.38
N VAL A 159 11.56 27.41 5.81
CA VAL A 159 12.97 27.74 5.60
C VAL A 159 13.28 27.93 4.12
N LEU A 160 12.79 27.02 3.25
CA LEU A 160 12.93 27.16 1.80
C LEU A 160 12.30 28.44 1.26
N ARG A 161 11.10 28.77 1.74
CA ARG A 161 10.39 29.98 1.33
C ARG A 161 11.15 31.25 1.74
N GLU A 162 11.70 31.29 2.94
CA GLU A 162 12.49 32.44 3.42
C GLU A 162 13.76 32.61 2.60
N MET A 163 14.47 31.51 2.32
CA MET A 163 15.67 31.54 1.47
C MET A 163 15.40 32.03 0.04
N CYS A 164 14.20 31.81 -0.49
CA CYS A 164 13.81 32.33 -1.81
C CYS A 164 13.41 33.81 -1.80
N LYS A 165 13.13 34.40 -0.64
CA LYS A 165 12.77 35.83 -0.52
C LYS A 165 13.96 36.74 -0.27
N SER A 166 15.10 36.18 0.14
CA SER A 166 16.34 36.92 0.40
C SER A 166 17.19 37.18 -0.85
N GLU A 167 16.53 37.40 -1.99
CA GLU A 167 17.13 37.88 -3.25
C GLU A 167 16.68 39.30 -3.55
#